data_AF-A0A3D5EX49-F1
#
_entry.id   AF-A0A3D5EX49-F1
#
_cell.length_a   1.000
_cell.length_b   1.000
_cell.length_c   1.000
_cell.angle_alpha   90.00
_cell.angle_beta   90.00
_cell.angle_gamma   90.00
#
_symmetry.space_group_name_H-M   'P 1'
#
loop_
_entity.id
_entity.type
_entity.pdbx_description
1 polymer ?
#
loop_
_entity_poly.entity_id
_entity_poly.type
_entity_poly.pdbx_seq_one_letter_code
_entity_poly.pdbx_strand_id
1 'polypeptide(L)'
;PDDHTRQAAAAALDVDLVLHPDAEREIRARFGADITDVRLLLGTFPRGVDIVPNPFNRIPGFRVRDHYFLPGFPQMAHPMAEWALDTFYADLFRHQETVDKAFLLTGNNAYESALLDLMERIVADFPRLRLFSLPSMAADGQRRYLELGVEGEPELVEQAMAAIR
;
A
#
# COMPACT_ATOMS: atom_id res chain seq x y z
N PRO A 1 -10.07 28.10 -4.57
CA PRO A 1 -9.60 26.69 -4.58
C PRO A 1 -9.20 26.28 -3.17
N ASP A 2 -9.56 25.09 -2.76
CA ASP A 2 -9.35 24.51 -1.41
C ASP A 2 -8.02 23.76 -1.26
N ASP A 3 -7.35 23.44 -2.36
CA ASP A 3 -6.03 22.82 -2.34
C ASP A 3 -4.92 23.82 -1.99
N HIS A 4 -4.55 23.82 -0.70
CA HIS A 4 -3.48 24.64 -0.13
C HIS A 4 -2.22 23.83 0.23
N THR A 5 -2.14 22.56 -0.19
CA THR A 5 -1.09 21.63 0.26
C THR A 5 0.32 22.15 -0.01
N ARG A 6 0.54 22.70 -1.22
CA ARG A 6 1.84 23.24 -1.65
C ARG A 6 2.22 24.50 -0.89
N GLN A 7 1.27 25.40 -0.67
CA GLN A 7 1.43 26.65 0.06
C GLN A 7 1.75 26.36 1.53
N ALA A 8 1.03 25.41 2.15
CA ALA A 8 1.27 25.00 3.52
C ALA A 8 2.67 24.39 3.68
N ALA A 9 3.09 23.52 2.74
CA ALA A 9 4.43 22.95 2.74
C ALA A 9 5.52 24.02 2.57
N ALA A 10 5.32 25.00 1.67
CA ALA A 10 6.28 26.09 1.47
C ALA A 10 6.39 26.99 2.70
N ALA A 11 5.26 27.33 3.33
CA ALA A 11 5.22 28.10 4.56
C ALA A 11 5.89 27.38 5.73
N ALA A 12 5.69 26.06 5.87
CA ALA A 12 6.34 25.26 6.91
C ALA A 12 7.86 25.16 6.72
N LEU A 13 8.34 25.31 5.48
CA LEU A 13 9.77 25.30 5.14
C LEU A 13 10.40 26.69 5.12
N ASP A 14 9.61 27.76 5.23
CA ASP A 14 10.03 29.15 5.05
C ASP A 14 10.72 29.39 3.70
N VAL A 15 10.11 28.89 2.62
CA VAL A 15 10.63 29.05 1.24
C VAL A 15 9.54 29.46 0.25
N ASP A 16 9.96 30.04 -0.87
CA ASP A 16 9.06 30.37 -1.98
C ASP A 16 8.53 29.12 -2.68
N LEU A 17 7.37 29.27 -3.32
CA LEU A 17 6.90 28.38 -4.38
C LEU A 17 7.54 28.77 -5.72
N VAL A 18 8.14 27.79 -6.39
CA VAL A 18 8.79 27.97 -7.71
C VAL A 18 8.40 26.86 -8.67
N LEU A 19 8.39 27.16 -9.97
CA LEU A 19 8.27 26.13 -11.00
C LEU A 19 9.50 25.22 -10.93
N HIS A 20 9.30 23.94 -10.59
CA HIS A 20 10.39 22.99 -10.48
C HIS A 20 10.86 22.56 -11.89
N PRO A 21 12.16 22.64 -12.22
CA PRO A 21 12.66 22.35 -13.57
C PRO A 21 12.29 20.94 -14.07
N ASP A 22 12.40 19.94 -13.21
CA ASP A 22 12.02 18.56 -13.59
C ASP A 22 10.52 18.38 -13.73
N ALA A 23 9.72 19.11 -12.95
CA ALA A 23 8.26 19.05 -13.08
C ALA A 23 7.80 19.72 -14.36
N GLU A 24 8.40 20.87 -14.70
CA GLU A 24 8.19 21.53 -15.98
C GLU A 24 8.49 20.59 -17.14
N ARG A 25 9.62 19.87 -17.10
CA ARG A 25 9.98 18.89 -18.14
C ARG A 25 8.92 17.80 -18.30
N GLU A 26 8.46 17.20 -17.20
CA GLU A 26 7.43 16.16 -17.25
C GLU A 26 6.07 16.68 -17.74
N ILE A 27 5.66 17.86 -17.28
CA ILE A 27 4.40 18.50 -17.68
C ILE A 27 4.43 18.87 -19.17
N ARG A 28 5.54 19.44 -19.65
CA ARG A 28 5.73 19.74 -21.08
C ARG A 28 5.72 18.46 -21.92
N ALA A 29 6.36 17.40 -21.46
CA ALA A 29 6.37 16.12 -22.14
C ALA A 29 4.98 15.45 -22.15
N ARG A 30 4.13 15.72 -21.14
CA ARG A 30 2.74 15.26 -21.09
C ARG A 30 1.85 15.99 -22.10
N PHE A 31 1.88 17.33 -22.10
CA PHE A 31 0.92 18.14 -22.85
C PHE A 31 1.40 18.53 -24.24
N GLY A 32 2.70 18.45 -24.53
CA GLY A 32 3.26 18.78 -25.85
C GLY A 32 2.82 20.17 -26.33
N ALA A 33 2.20 20.21 -27.50
CA ALA A 33 1.70 21.44 -28.11
C ALA A 33 0.56 22.12 -27.32
N ASP A 34 -0.18 21.38 -26.48
CA ASP A 34 -1.28 21.92 -25.68
C ASP A 34 -0.80 22.53 -24.35
N ILE A 35 0.51 22.71 -24.17
CA ILE A 35 1.03 23.29 -22.93
C ILE A 35 0.54 24.74 -22.75
N THR A 36 0.19 25.09 -21.51
CA THR A 36 -0.20 26.44 -21.11
C THR A 36 0.49 26.83 -19.80
N ASP A 37 0.61 28.13 -19.53
CA ASP A 37 1.18 28.62 -18.27
C ASP A 37 0.39 28.09 -17.06
N VAL A 38 -0.92 28.00 -17.17
CA VAL A 38 -1.80 27.42 -16.14
C VAL A 38 -1.47 25.95 -15.86
N ARG A 39 -1.12 25.17 -16.90
CA ARG A 39 -0.70 23.77 -16.73
C ARG A 39 0.67 23.65 -16.09
N LEU A 40 1.59 24.59 -16.36
CA LEU A 40 2.90 24.64 -15.70
C LEU A 40 2.78 24.93 -14.20
N LEU A 41 1.73 25.65 -13.76
CA LEU A 41 1.47 25.84 -12.33
C LEU A 41 1.28 24.52 -11.57
N LEU A 42 0.96 23.41 -12.24
CA LEU A 42 0.90 22.08 -11.60
C LEU A 42 2.27 21.60 -11.11
N GLY A 43 3.37 22.10 -11.69
CA GLY A 43 4.75 21.80 -11.30
C GLY A 43 5.38 22.86 -10.41
N THR A 44 4.58 23.77 -9.85
CA THR A 44 5.04 24.75 -8.87
C THR A 44 5.07 24.11 -7.48
N PHE A 45 6.26 24.04 -6.88
CA PHE A 45 6.51 23.37 -5.60
C PHE A 45 7.39 24.25 -4.68
N PRO A 46 7.51 23.94 -3.38
CA PRO A 46 8.45 24.65 -2.51
C PRO A 46 9.88 24.58 -3.08
N ARG A 47 10.66 25.64 -2.93
CA ARG A 47 12.05 25.66 -3.42
C ARG A 47 12.89 24.61 -2.71
N GLY A 48 13.71 23.87 -3.47
CA GLY A 48 14.68 22.91 -2.93
C GLY A 48 14.10 21.53 -2.60
N VAL A 49 12.92 21.20 -3.13
CA VAL A 49 12.30 19.88 -3.02
C VAL A 49 12.59 19.03 -4.25
N ASP A 50 12.50 17.70 -4.11
CA ASP A 50 12.58 16.79 -5.25
C ASP A 50 11.19 16.44 -5.77
N ILE A 51 11.10 16.01 -7.03
CA ILE A 51 9.85 15.51 -7.60
C ILE A 51 9.60 14.04 -7.21
N VAL A 52 8.32 13.69 -7.11
CA VAL A 52 7.87 12.29 -7.11
C VAL A 52 7.26 12.01 -8.49
N PRO A 53 7.85 11.13 -9.32
CA PRO A 53 7.33 10.85 -10.64
C PRO A 53 5.94 10.22 -10.56
N ASN A 54 5.09 10.56 -11.52
CA ASN A 54 3.74 10.03 -11.62
C ASN A 54 3.60 9.16 -12.88
N PRO A 55 3.66 7.83 -12.77
CA PRO A 55 3.58 6.94 -13.93
C PRO A 55 2.19 6.92 -14.56
N PHE A 56 1.14 7.31 -13.83
CA PHE A 56 -0.22 7.31 -14.34
C PHE A 56 -0.43 8.40 -15.40
N ASN A 57 0.09 9.59 -15.16
CA ASN A 57 -0.24 10.74 -15.99
C ASN A 57 0.86 11.80 -16.17
N ARG A 58 2.07 11.56 -15.64
CA ARG A 58 3.23 12.46 -15.73
C ARG A 58 3.08 13.84 -15.06
N ILE A 59 2.05 14.06 -14.23
CA ILE A 59 2.00 15.24 -13.35
C ILE A 59 2.61 14.83 -12.01
N PRO A 60 3.85 15.26 -11.71
CA PRO A 60 4.56 14.78 -10.55
C PRO A 60 3.95 15.31 -9.25
N GLY A 61 4.24 14.60 -8.17
CA GLY A 61 4.16 15.12 -6.81
C GLY A 61 5.51 15.74 -6.40
N PHE A 62 5.68 16.02 -5.12
CA PHE A 62 6.96 16.47 -4.58
C PHE A 62 7.27 15.80 -3.24
N ARG A 63 8.55 15.75 -2.88
CA ARG A 63 9.01 15.23 -1.59
C ARG A 63 9.92 16.23 -0.88
N VAL A 64 9.82 16.23 0.44
CA VAL A 64 10.66 17.02 1.33
C VAL A 64 11.22 16.09 2.38
N ARG A 65 12.50 15.72 2.25
CA ARG A 65 13.11 14.67 3.07
C ARG A 65 12.25 13.39 2.95
N ASP A 66 11.63 12.98 4.04
CA ASP A 66 10.80 11.78 4.15
C ASP A 66 9.29 12.05 4.06
N HIS A 67 8.89 13.28 3.70
CA HIS A 67 7.49 13.67 3.50
C HIS A 67 7.18 13.68 2.00
N TYR A 68 6.13 12.96 1.60
CA TYR A 68 5.74 12.80 0.20
C TYR A 68 4.34 13.38 -0.02
N PHE A 69 4.20 14.21 -1.04
CA PHE A 69 2.96 14.91 -1.36
C PHE A 69 2.43 14.42 -2.70
N LEU A 70 1.36 13.63 -2.64
CA LEU A 70 0.79 12.89 -3.75
C LEU A 70 -0.64 13.37 -4.06
N PRO A 71 -1.18 13.13 -5.27
CA PRO A 71 -2.57 13.43 -5.59
C PRO A 71 -3.56 12.67 -4.70
N GLY A 72 -4.76 13.22 -4.46
CA GLY A 72 -5.77 12.57 -3.61
C GLY A 72 -6.46 11.33 -4.20
N PHE A 73 -6.22 10.99 -5.46
CA PHE A 73 -6.84 9.83 -6.11
C PHE A 73 -5.97 8.58 -5.93
N PRO A 74 -6.48 7.49 -5.33
CA PRO A 74 -5.71 6.27 -5.09
C PRO A 74 -5.03 5.69 -6.33
N GLN A 75 -5.70 5.70 -7.49
CA GLN A 75 -5.14 5.18 -8.74
C GLN A 75 -3.88 5.94 -9.21
N MET A 76 -3.72 7.19 -8.77
CA MET A 76 -2.50 7.98 -9.01
C MET A 76 -1.53 7.86 -7.83
N ALA A 77 -2.01 7.97 -6.60
CA ALA A 77 -1.17 8.02 -5.41
C ALA A 77 -0.43 6.70 -5.15
N HIS A 78 -1.10 5.55 -5.29
CA HIS A 78 -0.52 4.25 -4.96
C HIS A 78 0.75 3.94 -5.76
N PRO A 79 0.78 4.02 -7.11
CA PRO A 79 2.01 3.74 -7.85
C PRO A 79 3.13 4.77 -7.57
N MET A 80 2.79 5.99 -7.15
CA MET A 80 3.78 6.99 -6.71
C MET A 80 4.35 6.65 -5.33
N ALA A 81 3.53 6.15 -4.42
CA ALA A 81 3.95 5.69 -3.10
C ALA A 81 4.80 4.42 -3.21
N GLU A 82 4.40 3.45 -4.03
CA GLU A 82 5.18 2.26 -4.37
C GLU A 82 6.57 2.66 -4.88
N TRP A 83 6.64 3.57 -5.86
CA TRP A 83 7.92 4.09 -6.35
C TRP A 83 8.79 4.69 -5.23
N ALA A 84 8.21 5.47 -4.32
CA ALA A 84 8.95 6.06 -3.21
C ALA A 84 9.47 5.00 -2.24
N LEU A 85 8.65 3.98 -1.94
CA LEU A 85 9.02 2.84 -1.11
C LEU A 85 10.16 2.04 -1.75
N ASP A 86 10.04 1.69 -3.02
CA ASP A 86 11.06 0.94 -3.76
C ASP A 86 12.37 1.74 -3.93
N THR A 87 12.29 3.07 -4.05
CA THR A 87 13.46 3.91 -4.32
C THR A 87 14.23 4.27 -3.05
N PHE A 88 13.54 4.55 -1.94
CA PHE A 88 14.17 5.11 -0.74
C PHE A 88 14.12 4.20 0.48
N TYR A 89 13.29 3.16 0.48
CA TYR A 89 13.01 2.33 1.65
C TYR A 89 13.05 0.83 1.36
N ALA A 90 13.63 0.42 0.23
CA ALA A 90 13.75 -0.99 -0.14
C ALA A 90 14.53 -1.81 0.90
N ASP A 91 15.46 -1.18 1.63
CA ASP A 91 16.21 -1.77 2.72
C ASP A 91 15.35 -2.05 3.98
N LEU A 92 14.22 -1.36 4.11
CA LEU A 92 13.24 -1.59 5.17
C LEU A 92 12.22 -2.67 4.80
N PHE A 93 12.21 -3.13 3.55
CA PHE A 93 11.31 -4.20 3.15
C PHE A 93 11.71 -5.48 3.85
N ARG A 94 10.72 -6.21 4.38
CA ARG A 94 10.97 -7.55 4.90
C ARG A 94 11.41 -8.44 3.75
N HIS A 95 12.68 -8.81 3.73
CA HIS A 95 13.23 -9.76 2.76
C HIS A 95 12.81 -11.22 3.03
N GLN A 96 12.14 -11.49 4.16
CA GLN A 96 11.47 -12.76 4.38
C GLN A 96 10.06 -12.66 3.79
N GLU A 97 9.86 -13.33 2.65
CA GLU A 97 8.53 -13.53 2.09
C GLU A 97 7.66 -14.23 3.12
N THR A 98 6.71 -13.52 3.70
CA THR A 98 5.63 -14.12 4.48
C THR A 98 4.47 -14.37 3.53
N VAL A 99 3.99 -15.60 3.50
CA VAL A 99 2.77 -15.95 2.78
C VAL A 99 1.69 -16.30 3.78
N ASP A 100 0.45 -15.96 3.46
CA ASP A 100 -0.72 -16.48 4.14
C ASP A 100 -1.42 -17.50 3.25
N LYS A 101 -1.88 -18.59 3.87
CA LYS A 101 -2.78 -19.56 3.23
C LYS A 101 -3.89 -19.90 4.21
N ALA A 102 -5.10 -20.02 3.68
CA ALA A 102 -6.29 -20.34 4.45
C ALA A 102 -7.19 -21.33 3.73
N PHE A 103 -7.90 -22.16 4.51
CA PHE A 103 -9.05 -22.89 4.05
C PHE A 103 -10.32 -22.12 4.39
N LEU A 104 -11.22 -22.00 3.41
CA LEU A 104 -12.58 -21.53 3.62
C LEU A 104 -13.45 -22.71 4.04
N LEU A 105 -13.78 -22.78 5.32
CA LEU A 105 -14.61 -23.85 5.88
C LEU A 105 -16.10 -23.48 5.72
N THR A 106 -16.85 -24.39 5.11
CA THR A 106 -18.29 -24.24 4.86
C THR A 106 -19.06 -25.38 5.53
N GLY A 107 -20.12 -25.07 6.27
CA GLY A 107 -21.03 -26.08 6.84
C GLY A 107 -21.43 -25.80 8.28
N ASN A 108 -22.34 -26.61 8.81
CA ASN A 108 -22.95 -26.38 10.13
C ASN A 108 -21.94 -26.50 11.30
N ASN A 109 -20.79 -27.13 11.08
CA ASN A 109 -19.73 -27.34 12.06
C ASN A 109 -18.51 -26.42 11.86
N ALA A 110 -18.59 -25.42 10.98
CA ALA A 110 -17.51 -24.46 10.74
C ALA A 110 -17.54 -23.33 11.79
N TYR A 111 -17.37 -23.69 13.07
CA TYR A 111 -17.25 -22.73 14.17
C TYR A 111 -16.01 -23.04 15.01
N GLU A 112 -15.38 -21.99 15.52
CA GLU A 112 -14.06 -22.01 16.14
C GLU A 112 -13.93 -23.05 17.28
N SER A 113 -14.99 -23.21 18.09
CA SER A 113 -14.99 -24.17 19.20
C SER A 113 -14.77 -25.63 18.76
N ALA A 114 -15.21 -25.99 17.55
CA ALA A 114 -15.02 -27.34 17.02
C ALA A 114 -13.59 -27.59 16.51
N LEU A 115 -12.81 -26.52 16.30
CA LEU A 115 -11.46 -26.57 15.72
C LEU A 115 -10.38 -26.20 16.73
N LEU A 116 -10.76 -25.93 17.98
CA LEU A 116 -9.82 -25.45 19.01
C LEU A 116 -8.64 -26.40 19.20
N ASP A 117 -8.90 -27.71 19.37
CA ASP A 117 -7.83 -28.72 19.52
C ASP A 117 -6.87 -28.76 18.31
N LEU A 118 -7.41 -28.57 17.11
CA LEU A 118 -6.61 -28.49 15.88
C LEU A 118 -5.75 -27.21 15.89
N MET A 119 -6.35 -26.07 16.23
CA MET A 119 -5.65 -24.78 16.31
C MET A 119 -4.52 -24.82 17.33
N GLU A 120 -4.78 -25.34 18.54
CA GLU A 120 -3.78 -25.51 19.58
C GLU A 120 -2.62 -26.40 19.13
N ARG A 121 -2.91 -27.52 18.45
CA ARG A 121 -1.89 -28.40 17.88
C ARG A 121 -1.03 -27.68 16.84
N ILE A 122 -1.63 -26.95 15.91
CA ILE A 122 -0.89 -26.23 14.86
C ILE A 122 -0.02 -25.13 15.48
N VAL A 123 -0.50 -24.40 16.48
CA VAL A 123 0.30 -23.40 17.20
C VAL A 123 1.48 -24.06 17.93
N ALA A 124 1.29 -25.25 18.50
CA ALA A 124 2.35 -25.99 19.18
C ALA A 124 3.41 -26.55 18.21
N ASP A 125 2.97 -27.13 17.08
CA ASP A 125 3.85 -27.75 16.07
C ASP A 125 4.59 -26.69 15.22
N PHE A 126 3.96 -25.53 15.00
CA PHE A 126 4.48 -24.46 14.16
C PHE A 126 4.54 -23.09 14.89
N PRO A 127 5.34 -22.95 15.97
CA PRO A 127 5.35 -21.73 16.81
C PRO A 127 5.90 -20.49 16.11
N ARG A 128 6.51 -20.64 14.92
CA ARG A 128 6.97 -19.54 14.07
C ARG A 128 5.89 -19.00 13.13
N LEU A 129 4.78 -19.71 12.98
CA LEU A 129 3.65 -19.28 12.17
C LEU A 129 2.64 -18.51 13.02
N ARG A 130 1.94 -17.58 12.39
CA ARG A 130 0.78 -16.91 12.97
C ARG A 130 -0.49 -17.59 12.47
N LEU A 131 -1.16 -18.34 13.34
CA LEU A 131 -2.48 -18.88 13.04
C LEU A 131 -3.56 -17.79 13.16
N PHE A 132 -4.51 -17.78 12.24
CA PHE A 132 -5.68 -16.90 12.27
C PHE A 132 -6.97 -17.68 11.95
N SER A 133 -8.07 -17.24 12.56
CA SER A 133 -9.41 -17.80 12.42
C SER A 133 -10.38 -16.63 12.27
N LEU A 134 -10.91 -16.43 11.06
CA LEU A 134 -11.74 -15.27 10.72
C LEU A 134 -13.16 -15.74 10.39
N PRO A 135 -14.12 -15.64 11.32
CA PRO A 135 -15.50 -15.95 11.05
C PRO A 135 -16.13 -14.86 10.18
N SER A 136 -16.87 -15.26 9.15
CA SER A 136 -17.64 -14.34 8.30
C SER A 136 -19.05 -14.88 8.04
N MET A 137 -19.98 -13.98 7.73
CA MET A 137 -21.35 -14.33 7.35
C MET A 137 -21.58 -14.00 5.88
N ALA A 138 -22.24 -14.91 5.17
CA ALA A 138 -22.70 -14.65 3.82
C ALA A 138 -23.70 -13.49 3.77
N ALA A 139 -23.81 -12.86 2.59
CA ALA A 139 -24.79 -11.79 2.34
C ALA A 139 -26.26 -12.22 2.55
N ASP A 140 -26.55 -13.53 2.51
CA ASP A 140 -27.87 -14.09 2.82
C ASP A 140 -28.18 -14.20 4.33
N GLY A 141 -27.19 -13.90 5.19
CA GLY A 141 -27.30 -13.93 6.66
C GLY A 141 -27.44 -15.33 7.27
N GLN A 142 -27.50 -16.39 6.46
CA GLN A 142 -27.75 -17.76 6.92
C GLN A 142 -26.49 -18.63 6.90
N ARG A 143 -25.58 -18.41 5.93
CA ARG A 143 -24.35 -19.20 5.83
C ARG A 143 -23.23 -18.55 6.64
N ARG A 144 -22.66 -19.34 7.54
CA ARG A 144 -21.45 -18.99 8.29
C ARG A 144 -20.26 -19.62 7.58
N TYR A 145 -19.23 -18.82 7.36
CA TYR A 145 -17.94 -19.25 6.87
C TYR A 145 -16.90 -19.03 7.96
N LEU A 146 -15.88 -19.87 7.94
CA LEU A 146 -14.71 -19.68 8.78
C LEU A 146 -13.47 -19.80 7.91
N GLU A 147 -12.70 -18.72 7.81
CA GLU A 147 -11.38 -18.77 7.21
C GLU A 147 -10.37 -19.14 8.29
N LEU A 148 -9.85 -20.38 8.21
CA LEU A 148 -8.78 -20.85 9.08
C LEU A 148 -7.49 -20.93 8.27
N GLY A 149 -6.48 -20.20 8.70
CA GLY A 149 -5.21 -20.11 7.98
C GLY A 149 -4.02 -19.84 8.87
N VAL A 150 -2.85 -19.88 8.24
CA VAL A 150 -1.56 -19.56 8.86
C VAL A 150 -0.79 -18.60 7.96
N GLU A 151 -0.07 -17.68 8.59
CA GLU A 151 0.82 -16.70 7.96
C GLU A 151 2.26 -16.93 8.44
N GLY A 152 3.23 -16.94 7.53
CA GLY A 152 4.64 -17.01 7.88
C GLY A 152 5.53 -17.52 6.73
N GLU A 153 6.63 -18.19 7.09
CA GLU A 153 7.61 -18.71 6.13
C GLU A 153 6.96 -19.73 5.16
N PRO A 154 7.18 -19.63 3.83
CA PRO A 154 6.42 -20.40 2.85
C PRO A 154 6.49 -21.91 3.04
N GLU A 155 7.67 -22.45 3.36
CA GLU A 155 7.85 -23.88 3.58
C GLU A 155 7.10 -24.38 4.83
N LEU A 156 7.06 -23.59 5.90
CA LEU A 156 6.31 -23.93 7.10
C LEU A 156 4.81 -23.82 6.87
N VAL A 157 4.38 -22.79 6.13
CA VAL A 157 2.97 -22.61 5.76
C VAL A 157 2.48 -23.83 4.98
N GLU A 158 3.24 -24.34 3.99
CA GLU A 158 2.85 -25.58 3.29
C GLU A 158 2.71 -26.78 4.24
N GLN A 159 3.65 -26.96 5.16
CA GLN A 159 3.63 -28.07 6.12
C GLN A 159 2.42 -27.97 7.06
N ALA A 160 2.14 -26.78 7.59
CA ALA A 160 1.00 -26.53 8.46
C ALA A 160 -0.32 -26.71 7.71
N MET A 161 -0.43 -26.21 6.47
CA MET A 161 -1.62 -26.40 5.64
C MET A 161 -1.86 -27.88 5.28
N ALA A 162 -0.80 -28.67 5.10
CA ALA A 162 -0.92 -30.12 4.94
C ALA A 162 -1.37 -30.83 6.22
N ALA A 163 -1.00 -30.33 7.40
CA ALA A 163 -1.43 -30.86 8.70
C ALA A 163 -2.85 -30.44 9.10
N ILE A 164 -3.37 -29.34 8.54
CA ILE A 164 -4.74 -28.87 8.71
C ILE A 164 -5.74 -29.65 7.83
N ARG A 165 -5.30 -30.10 6.65
CA ARG A 165 -6.13 -30.84 5.68
C ARG A 165 -6.55 -32.22 6.19
#